data_AF-X1U0S5-F1
#
_entry.id   AF-X1U0S5-F1
#
_cell.length_a   1.000
_cell.length_b   1.000
_cell.length_c   1.000
_cell.angle_alpha   90.00
_cell.angle_beta   90.00
_cell.angle_gamma   90.00
#
_symmetry.space_group_name_H-M   'P 1'
#
loop_
_entity.id
_entity.type
_entity.pdbx_description
1 polymer ?
#
loop_
_entity_poly.entity_id
_entity_poly.type
_entity_poly.pdbx_seq_one_letter_code
_entity_poly.pdbx_strand_id
1 'polypeptide(L)'
;MWGNSRTRRRDYWNKEVEEKWKETQESVRTRLVSCYNCPMKCGALISVPGISTYMMKCFSKLTYTMAAYSDLDFGFKIAQRSTEYGVDAFSTPQVMAFGLELYEAGILTDQDMAGMPSDNEGRFYWLLDRIVRREGIGDVLANGTHWAAQQIGKGAEAYAHNNIKKHEQMPLKLGMLNPVYFLMYCTGEKINITQIEGQFPQAPFLTMEEREEFVKDWIQVPDEKF
;
A
#
# COMPACT_ATOMS: atom_id res chain seq x y z
N MET A 1 -1.75 -1.07 11.55
CA MET A 1 -2.27 -1.02 10.16
C MET A 1 -2.70 0.41 9.83
N TRP A 2 -2.82 0.82 8.57
CA TRP A 2 -3.07 2.21 8.13
C TRP A 2 -4.24 2.30 7.13
N GLY A 3 -4.88 3.47 7.00
CA GLY A 3 -5.98 3.63 6.04
C GLY A 3 -7.10 2.58 6.20
N ASN A 4 -7.75 2.17 5.10
CA ASN A 4 -8.77 1.11 5.02
C ASN A 4 -8.35 -0.24 5.64
N SER A 5 -7.05 -0.47 5.87
CA SER A 5 -6.59 -1.69 6.54
C SER A 5 -6.80 -1.62 8.07
N ARG A 6 -7.00 -0.43 8.66
CA ARG A 6 -7.27 -0.27 10.10
C ARG A 6 -8.61 -0.84 10.54
N THR A 7 -9.66 -0.44 9.83
CA THR A 7 -11.04 -0.73 10.22
C THR A 7 -11.67 -1.73 9.26
N ARG A 8 -12.32 -2.77 9.79
CA ARG A 8 -13.06 -3.71 8.96
C ARG A 8 -14.36 -3.04 8.51
N ARG A 9 -14.43 -2.67 7.23
CA ARG A 9 -15.66 -2.19 6.57
C ARG A 9 -16.46 -3.39 6.08
N ARG A 10 -17.48 -3.80 6.83
CA ARG A 10 -18.40 -4.85 6.40
C ARG A 10 -19.16 -4.37 5.15
N ASP A 11 -19.41 -5.30 4.24
CA ASP A 11 -20.21 -5.08 3.02
C ASP A 11 -19.69 -3.99 2.06
N TYR A 12 -18.43 -3.54 2.25
CA TYR A 12 -17.78 -2.59 1.35
C TYR A 12 -17.61 -3.16 -0.05
N TRP A 13 -17.17 -4.42 -0.15
CA TRP A 13 -17.09 -5.11 -1.43
C TRP A 13 -18.44 -5.73 -1.76
N ASN A 14 -19.12 -5.14 -2.75
CA ASN A 14 -20.42 -5.56 -3.25
C ASN A 14 -20.43 -5.43 -4.78
N LYS A 15 -21.52 -5.90 -5.43
CA LYS A 15 -21.62 -5.92 -6.89
C LYS A 15 -21.46 -4.53 -7.53
N GLU A 16 -22.01 -3.49 -6.90
CA GLU A 16 -21.92 -2.12 -7.42
C GLU A 16 -20.47 -1.62 -7.40
N VAL A 17 -19.74 -1.85 -6.31
CA VAL A 17 -18.33 -1.49 -6.21
C VAL A 17 -17.47 -2.29 -7.18
N GLU A 18 -17.74 -3.59 -7.32
CA GLU A 18 -17.06 -4.47 -8.29
C GLU A 18 -17.23 -3.96 -9.73
N GLU A 19 -18.47 -3.68 -10.14
CA GLU A 19 -18.79 -3.15 -11.47
C GLU A 19 -18.14 -1.79 -11.71
N LYS A 20 -18.30 -0.85 -10.78
CA LYS A 20 -17.68 0.48 -10.86
C LYS A 20 -16.15 0.39 -10.98
N TRP A 21 -15.51 -0.48 -10.20
CA TRP A 21 -14.05 -0.62 -10.21
C TRP A 21 -13.56 -1.29 -11.50
N LYS A 22 -14.32 -2.23 -12.05
CA LYS A 22 -14.04 -2.82 -13.36
C LYS A 22 -14.11 -1.77 -14.46
N GLU A 23 -15.20 -1.00 -14.53
CA GLU A 23 -15.37 0.08 -15.51
C GLU A 23 -14.27 1.14 -15.41
N THR A 24 -13.94 1.54 -14.18
CA THR A 24 -12.83 2.48 -13.92
C THR A 24 -11.52 1.93 -14.45
N GLN A 25 -11.18 0.66 -14.15
CA GLN A 25 -9.94 0.06 -14.63
C GLN A 25 -9.90 -0.10 -16.16
N GLU A 26 -11.01 -0.54 -16.76
CA GLU A 26 -11.07 -0.79 -18.21
C GLU A 26 -11.04 0.50 -19.03
N SER A 27 -11.65 1.59 -18.52
CA SER A 27 -11.64 2.88 -19.19
C SER A 27 -10.28 3.57 -19.22
N VAL A 28 -9.46 3.40 -18.16
CA VAL A 28 -8.15 4.07 -18.07
C VAL A 28 -7.00 3.22 -18.61
N ARG A 29 -7.14 1.89 -18.70
CA ARG A 29 -6.07 0.98 -19.16
C ARG A 29 -5.99 0.98 -20.68
N THR A 30 -5.04 1.70 -21.24
CA THR A 30 -4.83 1.79 -22.69
C THR A 30 -4.22 0.51 -23.27
N ARG A 31 -3.20 -0.06 -22.61
CA ARG A 31 -2.50 -1.26 -23.11
C ARG A 31 -1.76 -1.98 -22.00
N LEU A 32 -1.81 -3.32 -22.02
CA LEU A 32 -0.91 -4.15 -21.23
C LEU A 32 0.45 -4.28 -21.93
N VAL A 33 1.52 -4.01 -21.19
CA VAL A 33 2.90 -3.91 -21.70
C VAL A 33 3.84 -4.80 -20.90
N SER A 34 4.88 -5.28 -21.60
CA SER A 34 5.90 -6.15 -21.03
C SER A 34 7.19 -5.39 -20.72
N CYS A 35 7.96 -5.95 -19.80
CA CYS A 35 9.38 -5.65 -19.70
C CYS A 35 10.15 -6.27 -20.88
N TYR A 36 11.44 -5.94 -20.97
CA TYR A 36 12.34 -6.48 -21.99
C TYR A 36 12.30 -8.02 -22.03
N ASN A 37 12.15 -8.58 -23.24
CA ASN A 37 12.20 -10.02 -23.52
C ASN A 37 11.20 -10.89 -22.72
N CYS A 38 10.04 -10.35 -22.33
CA CYS A 38 9.05 -11.07 -21.52
C CYS A 38 7.65 -11.06 -22.19
N PRO A 39 6.93 -12.21 -22.27
CA PRO A 39 5.60 -12.26 -22.88
C PRO A 39 4.44 -11.94 -21.93
N MET A 40 4.68 -11.80 -20.62
CA MET A 40 3.61 -11.80 -19.59
C MET A 40 2.75 -10.52 -19.52
N LYS A 41 3.24 -9.38 -20.03
CA LYS A 41 2.51 -8.10 -20.09
C LYS A 41 1.92 -7.60 -18.76
N CYS A 42 2.65 -7.78 -17.65
CA CYS A 42 2.15 -7.42 -16.31
C CYS A 42 2.00 -5.90 -16.06
N GLY A 43 2.68 -5.06 -16.85
CA GLY A 43 2.55 -3.61 -16.75
C GLY A 43 1.36 -3.09 -17.56
N ALA A 44 0.90 -1.88 -17.25
CA ALA A 44 -0.17 -1.22 -17.99
C ALA A 44 0.20 0.25 -18.28
N LEU A 45 -0.11 0.72 -19.49
CA LEU A 45 -0.23 2.15 -19.78
C LEU A 45 -1.58 2.63 -19.26
N ILE A 46 -1.56 3.65 -18.41
CA ILE A 46 -2.74 4.23 -17.77
C ILE A 46 -2.94 5.66 -18.27
N SER A 47 -4.13 5.96 -18.77
CA SER A 47 -4.53 7.27 -19.26
C SER A 47 -5.86 7.67 -18.63
N VAL A 48 -5.81 8.60 -17.69
CA VAL A 48 -7.01 9.20 -17.07
C VAL A 48 -7.24 10.57 -17.74
N PRO A 49 -8.49 10.98 -18.03
CA PRO A 49 -8.76 12.27 -18.64
C PRO A 49 -8.16 13.45 -17.85
N GLY A 50 -7.47 14.36 -18.54
CA GLY A 50 -6.91 15.58 -17.95
C GLY A 50 -5.56 15.42 -17.26
N ILE A 51 -4.97 14.22 -17.24
CA ILE A 51 -3.60 13.98 -16.72
C ILE A 51 -2.73 13.26 -17.75
N SER A 52 -1.41 13.40 -17.63
CA SER A 52 -0.46 12.72 -18.51
C SER A 52 -0.52 11.20 -18.34
N THR A 53 -0.37 10.48 -19.45
CA THR A 53 -0.25 9.02 -19.43
C THR A 53 0.98 8.58 -18.62
N TYR A 54 0.84 7.54 -17.80
CA TYR A 54 1.92 6.93 -17.04
C TYR A 54 1.83 5.41 -17.05
N MET A 55 2.81 4.74 -16.45
CA MET A 55 2.84 3.28 -16.34
C MET A 55 2.58 2.82 -14.90
N MET A 56 1.81 1.74 -14.76
CA MET A 56 1.54 1.13 -13.46
C MET A 56 1.68 -0.40 -13.53
N LYS A 57 2.09 -1.02 -12.42
CA LYS A 57 2.06 -2.47 -12.21
C LYS A 57 1.79 -2.79 -10.74
N CYS A 58 1.24 -3.98 -10.49
CA CYS A 58 1.13 -4.57 -9.15
C CYS A 58 0.28 -3.70 -8.19
N PHE A 59 0.64 -3.71 -6.90
CA PHE A 59 -0.24 -3.29 -5.82
C PHE A 59 -0.32 -1.77 -5.61
N SER A 60 0.54 -0.98 -6.27
CA SER A 60 0.42 0.49 -6.25
C SER A 60 -0.96 0.97 -6.71
N LYS A 61 -1.64 0.18 -7.54
CA LYS A 61 -3.05 0.35 -7.93
C LYS A 61 -3.99 0.62 -6.74
N LEU A 62 -3.75 -0.01 -5.59
CA LEU A 62 -4.68 0.01 -4.46
C LEU A 62 -4.15 0.78 -3.25
N THR A 63 -2.83 0.91 -3.10
CA THR A 63 -2.21 1.52 -1.91
C THR A 63 -2.75 2.91 -1.57
N TYR A 64 -2.79 3.85 -2.52
CA TYR A 64 -3.32 5.20 -2.29
C TYR A 64 -4.83 5.20 -2.01
N THR A 65 -5.61 4.46 -2.81
CA THR A 65 -7.05 4.25 -2.59
C THR A 65 -7.33 3.75 -1.17
N MET A 66 -6.55 2.75 -0.72
CA MET A 66 -6.68 2.19 0.61
C MET A 66 -6.26 3.17 1.70
N ALA A 67 -5.17 3.90 1.52
CA ALA A 67 -4.70 4.89 2.51
C ALA A 67 -5.76 5.95 2.77
N ALA A 68 -6.34 6.46 1.69
CA ALA A 68 -7.27 7.57 1.71
C ALA A 68 -8.72 7.15 1.96
N TYR A 69 -9.05 5.89 2.21
CA TYR A 69 -10.46 5.47 2.30
C TYR A 69 -11.31 5.81 1.05
N SER A 70 -10.68 6.01 -0.11
CA SER A 70 -11.34 6.47 -1.34
C SER A 70 -11.63 5.31 -2.33
N ASP A 71 -11.73 5.61 -3.62
CA ASP A 71 -12.01 4.70 -4.73
C ASP A 71 -10.86 4.59 -5.73
N LEU A 72 -11.07 3.78 -6.77
CA LEU A 72 -10.05 3.45 -7.75
C LEU A 72 -9.73 4.63 -8.69
N ASP A 73 -10.67 5.53 -8.94
CA ASP A 73 -10.45 6.72 -9.78
C ASP A 73 -9.47 7.68 -9.10
N PHE A 74 -9.69 7.97 -7.81
CA PHE A 74 -8.74 8.71 -6.98
C PHE A 74 -7.34 8.06 -7.02
N GLY A 75 -7.29 6.74 -6.81
CA GLY A 75 -6.05 5.96 -6.80
C GLY A 75 -5.24 6.13 -8.08
N PHE A 76 -5.87 6.01 -9.25
CA PHE A 76 -5.19 6.19 -10.53
C PHE A 76 -4.71 7.62 -10.75
N LYS A 77 -5.46 8.63 -10.30
CA LYS A 77 -5.07 10.04 -10.45
C LYS A 77 -3.88 10.41 -9.56
N ILE A 78 -3.90 10.05 -8.28
CA ILE A 78 -2.82 10.41 -7.36
C ILE A 78 -1.55 9.59 -7.61
N ALA A 79 -1.70 8.33 -8.07
CA ALA A 79 -0.55 7.50 -8.42
C ALA A 79 0.21 8.06 -9.63
N GLN A 80 -0.46 8.73 -10.58
CA GLN A 80 0.22 9.42 -11.69
C GLN A 80 1.18 10.47 -11.15
N ARG A 81 0.68 11.39 -10.32
CA ARG A 81 1.49 12.46 -9.73
C ARG A 81 2.61 11.93 -8.84
N SER A 82 2.33 10.89 -8.05
CA SER A 82 3.33 10.22 -7.22
C SER A 82 4.42 9.55 -8.04
N THR A 83 4.06 8.98 -9.20
CA THR A 83 5.02 8.38 -10.13
C THR A 83 5.94 9.44 -10.74
N GLU A 84 5.41 10.60 -11.14
CA GLU A 84 6.22 11.72 -11.64
C GLU A 84 7.16 12.28 -10.58
N TYR A 85 6.72 12.34 -9.32
CA TYR A 85 7.60 12.71 -8.21
C TYR A 85 8.62 11.64 -7.83
N GLY A 86 8.45 10.40 -8.29
CA GLY A 86 9.39 9.31 -8.02
C GLY A 86 9.38 8.82 -6.57
N VAL A 87 8.22 8.82 -5.92
CA VAL A 87 8.07 8.34 -4.54
C VAL A 87 7.59 6.89 -4.45
N ASP A 88 7.92 6.21 -3.36
CA ASP A 88 7.54 4.82 -3.14
C ASP A 88 6.04 4.68 -2.85
N ALA A 89 5.34 3.96 -3.74
CA ALA A 89 3.91 3.70 -3.62
C ALA A 89 3.53 2.80 -2.43
N PHE A 90 4.48 2.17 -1.73
CA PHE A 90 4.18 1.43 -0.51
C PHE A 90 4.27 2.30 0.73
N SER A 91 5.33 3.09 0.87
CA SER A 91 5.57 3.90 2.07
C SER A 91 4.78 5.22 2.05
N THR A 92 4.77 5.94 0.92
CA THR A 92 4.18 7.28 0.85
C THR A 92 2.69 7.34 1.22
N PRO A 93 1.82 6.40 0.77
CA PRO A 93 0.43 6.37 1.21
C PRO A 93 0.28 6.19 2.72
N GLN A 94 1.16 5.39 3.36
CA GLN A 94 1.15 5.16 4.80
C GLN A 94 1.59 6.38 5.58
N VAL A 95 2.63 7.07 5.10
CA VAL A 95 3.13 8.31 5.69
C VAL A 95 2.06 9.40 5.67
N MET A 96 1.33 9.54 4.55
CA MET A 96 0.22 10.49 4.46
C MET A 96 -0.93 10.13 5.40
N ALA A 97 -1.35 8.85 5.42
CA ALA A 97 -2.37 8.38 6.35
C ALA A 97 -1.93 8.62 7.82
N PHE A 98 -0.69 8.30 8.16
CA PHE A 98 -0.10 8.56 9.48
C PHE A 98 -0.16 10.04 9.85
N GLY A 99 0.21 10.95 8.95
CA GLY A 99 0.11 12.39 9.21
C GLY A 99 -1.32 12.85 9.51
N LEU A 100 -2.31 12.33 8.77
CA LEU A 100 -3.72 12.62 9.03
C LEU A 100 -4.23 12.00 10.34
N GLU A 101 -3.76 10.80 10.70
CA GLU A 101 -4.12 10.16 11.98
C GLU A 101 -3.58 10.95 13.17
N LEU A 102 -2.36 11.49 13.08
CA LEU A 102 -1.82 12.37 14.10
C LEU A 102 -2.61 13.68 14.22
N TYR A 103 -3.09 14.21 13.09
CA TYR A 103 -3.95 15.39 13.08
C TYR A 103 -5.33 15.10 13.72
N GLU A 104 -5.96 13.98 13.36
CA GLU A 104 -7.21 13.51 13.97
C GLU A 104 -7.08 13.27 15.48
N ALA A 105 -5.90 12.83 15.94
CA ALA A 105 -5.58 12.63 17.34
C ALA A 105 -5.22 13.93 18.10
N GLY A 106 -5.13 15.07 17.42
CA GLY A 106 -4.71 16.36 17.99
C GLY A 106 -3.22 16.45 18.34
N ILE A 107 -2.41 15.49 17.86
CA ILE A 107 -0.94 15.52 18.01
C ILE A 107 -0.33 16.56 17.06
N LEU A 108 -0.82 16.58 15.81
CA LEU A 108 -0.58 17.66 14.86
C LEU A 108 -1.76 18.63 14.90
N THR A 109 -1.46 19.92 14.76
CA THR A 109 -2.42 21.01 14.91
C THR A 109 -2.75 21.67 13.58
N ASP A 110 -3.74 22.57 13.58
CA ASP A 110 -4.06 23.39 12.41
C ASP A 110 -2.89 24.27 11.95
N GLN A 111 -1.97 24.63 12.87
CA GLN A 111 -0.76 25.37 12.53
C GLN A 111 0.23 24.49 11.76
N ASP A 112 0.41 23.24 12.18
CA ASP A 112 1.27 22.26 11.49
C ASP A 112 0.71 21.93 10.09
N MET A 113 -0.62 21.93 9.96
CA MET A 113 -1.36 21.62 8.74
C MET A 113 -1.90 22.87 8.01
N ALA A 114 -1.27 24.04 8.21
CA ALA A 114 -1.80 25.30 7.71
C ALA A 114 -2.02 25.29 6.18
N GLY A 115 -3.25 25.56 5.76
CA GLY A 115 -3.67 25.57 4.35
C GLY A 115 -3.99 24.18 3.78
N MET A 116 -4.09 23.14 4.61
CA MET A 116 -4.58 21.83 4.21
C MET A 116 -6.07 21.89 3.82
N PRO A 117 -6.50 21.30 2.69
CA PRO A 117 -7.90 21.22 2.30
C PRO A 117 -8.78 20.50 3.33
N SER A 118 -10.08 20.80 3.32
CA SER A 118 -11.05 20.13 4.18
C SER A 118 -11.47 18.76 3.64
N ASP A 119 -11.47 18.57 2.31
CA ASP A 119 -11.86 17.33 1.67
C ASP A 119 -10.74 16.28 1.74
N ASN A 120 -11.14 15.01 1.84
CA ASN A 120 -10.22 13.91 2.10
C ASN A 120 -9.20 13.68 0.97
N GLU A 121 -9.59 13.79 -0.29
CA GLU A 121 -8.66 13.56 -1.41
C GLU A 121 -7.69 14.73 -1.58
N GLY A 122 -8.17 15.96 -1.42
CA GLY A 122 -7.37 17.18 -1.43
C GLY A 122 -6.29 17.16 -0.36
N ARG A 123 -6.58 16.63 0.84
CA ARG A 123 -5.58 16.41 1.90
C ARG A 123 -4.42 15.53 1.44
N PHE A 124 -4.70 14.45 0.72
CA PHE A 124 -3.67 13.55 0.19
C PHE A 124 -2.79 14.21 -0.87
N TYR A 125 -3.39 14.96 -1.82
CA TYR A 125 -2.60 15.73 -2.79
C TYR A 125 -1.74 16.80 -2.12
N TRP A 126 -2.30 17.50 -1.13
CA TRP A 126 -1.61 18.55 -0.38
C TRP A 126 -0.41 17.99 0.41
N LEU A 127 -0.59 16.85 1.06
CA LEU A 127 0.48 16.16 1.80
C LEU A 127 1.55 15.65 0.84
N LEU A 128 1.17 15.02 -0.28
CA LEU A 128 2.11 14.52 -1.28
C LEU A 128 3.05 15.63 -1.77
N ASP A 129 2.51 16.78 -2.14
CA ASP A 129 3.30 17.92 -2.62
C ASP A 129 4.30 18.42 -1.58
N ARG A 130 3.86 18.53 -0.31
CA ARG A 130 4.70 18.99 0.79
C ARG A 130 5.76 18.00 1.19
N ILE A 131 5.46 16.70 1.18
CA ILE A 131 6.43 15.64 1.45
C ILE A 131 7.54 15.69 0.42
N VAL A 132 7.19 15.73 -0.87
CA VAL A 132 8.18 15.73 -1.96
C VAL A 132 9.04 16.99 -1.92
N ARG A 133 8.46 18.13 -1.55
CA ARG A 133 9.17 19.42 -1.47
C ARG A 133 9.82 19.70 -0.12
N ARG A 134 9.62 18.84 0.88
CA ARG A 134 10.04 19.04 2.27
C ARG A 134 9.59 20.40 2.82
N GLU A 135 8.31 20.72 2.62
CA GLU A 135 7.71 22.00 3.05
C GLU A 135 6.89 21.83 4.33
N GLY A 136 7.23 22.58 5.39
CA GLY A 136 6.53 22.53 6.67
C GLY A 136 6.53 21.13 7.27
N ILE A 137 5.35 20.62 7.64
CA ILE A 137 5.18 19.24 8.13
C ILE A 137 5.67 18.18 7.12
N GLY A 138 5.71 18.52 5.83
CA GLY A 138 6.24 17.67 4.78
C GLY A 138 7.71 17.29 4.96
N ASP A 139 8.55 18.17 5.53
CA ASP A 139 9.97 17.83 5.79
C ASP A 139 10.11 16.72 6.83
N VAL A 140 9.27 16.77 7.87
CA VAL A 140 9.23 15.76 8.92
C VAL A 140 8.72 14.44 8.36
N LEU A 141 7.59 14.47 7.65
CA LEU A 141 6.95 13.29 7.07
C LEU A 141 7.81 12.63 5.97
N ALA A 142 8.62 13.40 5.24
CA ALA A 142 9.53 12.87 4.21
C ALA A 142 10.61 11.92 4.76
N ASN A 143 10.77 11.83 6.08
CA ASN A 143 11.68 10.90 6.73
C ASN A 143 11.06 9.53 7.03
N GLY A 144 9.79 9.30 6.65
CA GLY A 144 9.05 8.07 6.95
C GLY A 144 8.45 8.08 8.36
N THR A 145 7.51 7.17 8.61
CA THR A 145 6.69 7.15 9.83
C THR A 145 7.52 6.96 11.10
N HIS A 146 8.57 6.13 11.07
CA HIS A 146 9.40 5.88 12.24
C HIS A 146 10.13 7.15 12.72
N TRP A 147 10.84 7.81 11.81
CA TRP A 147 11.61 9.01 12.15
C TRP A 147 10.72 10.22 12.36
N ALA A 148 9.65 10.36 11.56
CA ALA A 148 8.65 11.41 11.76
C ALA A 148 8.00 11.30 13.14
N ALA A 149 7.60 10.09 13.57
CA ALA A 149 7.03 9.89 14.89
C ALA A 149 7.99 10.28 16.01
N GLN A 150 9.26 9.88 15.92
CA GLN A 150 10.28 10.23 16.91
C GLN A 150 10.54 11.74 16.96
N GLN A 151 10.52 12.42 15.81
CA GLN A 151 10.73 13.87 15.73
C GLN A 151 9.52 14.65 16.25
N ILE A 152 8.29 14.19 15.97
CA ILE A 152 7.04 14.82 16.43
C ILE A 152 6.86 14.60 17.94
N GLY A 153 7.18 13.41 18.43
CA GLY A 153 6.95 13.01 19.82
C GLY A 153 5.45 13.03 20.17
N LYS A 154 5.13 13.40 21.42
CA LYS A 154 3.74 13.53 21.93
C LYS A 154 2.89 12.26 21.75
N GLY A 155 3.53 11.08 21.73
CA GLY A 155 2.84 9.80 21.54
C GLY A 155 2.62 9.43 20.07
N ALA A 156 3.19 10.16 19.11
CA ALA A 156 3.13 9.83 17.68
C ALA A 156 3.69 8.43 17.37
N GLU A 157 4.61 7.92 18.20
CA GLU A 157 5.20 6.60 18.07
C GLU A 157 4.15 5.48 18.15
N ALA A 158 3.04 5.69 18.87
CA ALA A 158 1.94 4.74 18.94
C ALA A 158 1.22 4.56 17.59
N TYR A 159 1.32 5.54 16.70
CA TYR A 159 0.72 5.52 15.36
C TYR A 159 1.69 4.96 14.29
N ALA A 160 2.99 4.90 14.58
CA ALA A 160 4.01 4.28 13.73
C ALA A 160 4.04 2.74 13.87
N HIS A 161 2.88 2.12 14.01
CA HIS A 161 2.66 0.72 14.42
C HIS A 161 2.73 -0.32 13.28
N ASN A 162 3.31 0.03 12.13
CA ASN A 162 3.35 -0.84 10.95
C ASN A 162 4.75 -0.95 10.34
N ASN A 163 5.78 -0.86 11.19
CA ASN A 163 7.17 -0.86 10.77
C ASN A 163 7.90 -2.13 11.21
N ILE A 164 8.82 -2.61 10.38
CA ILE A 164 9.88 -3.55 10.76
C ILE A 164 11.20 -2.93 10.38
N LYS A 165 12.21 -2.96 11.26
CA LYS A 165 13.52 -2.34 11.03
C LYS A 165 13.41 -0.89 10.49
N LYS A 166 12.42 -0.12 10.99
CA LYS A 166 12.10 1.28 10.60
C LYS A 166 11.49 1.46 9.20
N HIS A 167 11.08 0.39 8.53
CA HIS A 167 10.50 0.43 7.19
C HIS A 167 9.02 0.04 7.23
N GLU A 168 8.18 0.82 6.54
CA GLU A 168 6.75 0.64 6.43
C GLU A 168 6.43 -0.71 5.76
N GLN A 169 5.62 -1.53 6.43
CA GLN A 169 5.25 -2.84 5.93
C GLN A 169 3.98 -2.76 5.07
N MET A 170 3.96 -3.48 3.95
CA MET A 170 2.71 -3.70 3.25
C MET A 170 1.81 -4.62 4.09
N PRO A 171 0.57 -4.23 4.42
CA PRO A 171 -0.27 -4.99 5.33
C PRO A 171 -0.80 -6.25 4.62
N LEU A 172 -0.35 -7.42 5.03
CA LEU A 172 -1.07 -8.67 4.79
C LEU A 172 -2.01 -8.90 5.96
N LYS A 173 -3.32 -8.78 5.72
CA LYS A 173 -4.33 -9.15 6.71
C LYS A 173 -4.44 -10.67 6.81
N LEU A 174 -3.56 -11.25 7.60
CA LEU A 174 -3.72 -12.63 8.03
C LEU A 174 -4.67 -12.63 9.24
N GLY A 175 -5.77 -13.37 9.16
CA GLY A 175 -6.77 -13.46 10.24
C GLY A 175 -6.27 -14.24 11.48
N MET A 176 -5.06 -14.80 11.41
CA MET A 176 -4.41 -15.58 12.45
C MET A 176 -2.89 -15.53 12.26
N LEU A 177 -2.13 -15.94 13.28
CA LEU A 177 -0.68 -16.09 13.18
C LEU A 177 -0.34 -17.15 12.13
N ASN A 178 0.51 -16.80 11.16
CA ASN A 178 1.12 -17.75 10.26
C ASN A 178 2.64 -17.82 10.55
N PRO A 179 3.17 -18.97 10.98
CA PRO A 179 4.57 -19.09 11.40
C PRO A 179 5.56 -18.84 10.25
N VAL A 180 5.20 -19.18 9.01
CA VAL A 180 6.05 -18.93 7.83
C VAL A 180 6.17 -17.44 7.57
N TYR A 181 5.04 -16.72 7.57
CA TYR A 181 5.04 -15.26 7.44
C TYR A 181 5.76 -14.57 8.58
N PHE A 182 5.62 -15.05 9.82
CA PHE A 182 6.38 -14.53 10.94
C PHE A 182 7.89 -14.58 10.69
N LEU A 183 8.42 -15.73 10.27
CA LEU A 183 9.84 -15.87 9.93
C LEU A 183 10.24 -14.91 8.81
N MET A 184 9.49 -14.86 7.70
CA MET A 184 9.80 -13.99 6.57
C MET A 184 9.81 -12.50 6.95
N TYR A 185 8.87 -12.05 7.78
CA TYR A 185 8.84 -10.67 8.29
C TYR A 185 10.06 -10.37 9.17
N CYS A 186 10.45 -11.30 10.04
CA CYS A 186 11.57 -11.10 10.95
C CYS A 186 12.94 -11.13 10.26
N THR A 187 13.12 -12.01 9.27
CA THR A 187 14.44 -12.31 8.70
C THR A 187 14.67 -11.73 7.30
N GLY A 188 13.62 -11.30 6.60
CA GLY A 188 13.76 -10.76 5.25
C GLY A 188 14.61 -9.50 5.19
N GLU A 189 15.78 -9.59 4.54
CA GLU A 189 16.71 -8.45 4.44
C GLU A 189 16.22 -7.32 3.54
N LYS A 190 15.30 -7.61 2.62
CA LYS A 190 14.62 -6.59 1.83
C LYS A 190 13.52 -5.86 2.60
N ILE A 191 13.08 -6.42 3.74
CA ILE A 191 12.08 -5.85 4.65
C ILE A 191 10.75 -5.57 3.94
N ASN A 192 10.40 -6.42 2.96
CA ASN A 192 9.16 -6.37 2.22
C ASN A 192 8.70 -7.79 1.89
N ILE A 193 7.52 -8.15 2.40
CA ILE A 193 7.01 -9.52 2.34
C ILE A 193 6.82 -10.04 0.92
N THR A 194 6.40 -9.16 0.00
CA THR A 194 6.17 -9.52 -1.43
C THR A 194 7.44 -9.83 -2.20
N GLN A 195 8.61 -9.59 -1.60
CA GLN A 195 9.93 -9.80 -2.21
C GLN A 195 10.70 -10.95 -1.55
N ILE A 196 10.07 -11.70 -0.66
CA ILE A 196 10.60 -12.93 -0.05
C ILE A 196 9.63 -14.11 -0.21
N GLU A 197 8.32 -13.84 -0.36
CA GLU A 197 7.33 -14.87 -0.63
C GLU A 197 7.30 -15.36 -2.09
N GLY A 198 6.71 -16.53 -2.33
CA GLY A 198 6.40 -16.97 -3.70
C GLY A 198 6.29 -18.47 -3.91
N GLN A 199 7.27 -19.26 -3.46
CA GLN A 199 7.27 -20.72 -3.68
C GLN A 199 6.29 -21.48 -2.76
N PHE A 200 5.69 -20.80 -1.79
CA PHE A 200 4.60 -21.32 -0.99
C PHE A 200 3.27 -20.67 -1.39
N PRO A 201 2.12 -21.35 -1.20
CA PRO A 201 0.81 -20.79 -1.51
C PRO A 201 0.52 -19.53 -0.68
N GLN A 202 0.28 -18.41 -1.36
CA GLN A 202 -0.08 -17.13 -0.74
C GLN A 202 -1.56 -17.05 -0.32
N ALA A 203 -2.38 -17.98 -0.79
CA ALA A 203 -3.79 -18.12 -0.43
C ALA A 203 -4.04 -19.51 0.18
N PRO A 204 -4.90 -19.61 1.20
CA PRO A 204 -5.31 -20.90 1.73
C PRO A 204 -6.13 -21.66 0.68
N PHE A 205 -5.86 -22.95 0.53
CA PHE A 205 -6.76 -23.86 -0.17
C PHE A 205 -8.09 -23.99 0.59
N LEU A 206 -9.18 -24.01 -0.16
CA LEU A 206 -10.55 -24.00 0.37
C LEU A 206 -10.94 -25.35 0.96
N THR A 207 -10.45 -26.44 0.37
CA THR A 207 -10.73 -27.81 0.83
C THR A 207 -9.48 -28.53 1.35
N MET A 208 -9.68 -29.63 2.07
CA MET A 208 -8.57 -30.50 2.47
C MET A 208 -7.98 -31.23 1.27
N GLU A 209 -8.81 -31.67 0.33
CA GLU A 209 -8.37 -32.39 -0.87
C GLU A 209 -7.40 -31.54 -1.72
N GLU A 210 -7.70 -30.24 -1.88
CA GLU A 210 -6.80 -29.30 -2.56
C GLU A 210 -5.44 -29.16 -1.86
N ARG A 211 -5.43 -29.24 -0.53
CA ARG A 211 -4.18 -29.20 0.26
C ARG A 211 -3.38 -30.47 0.08
N GLU A 212 -4.03 -31.61 0.21
CA GLU A 212 -3.40 -32.92 0.07
C GLU A 212 -2.80 -33.09 -1.31
N GLU A 213 -3.54 -32.71 -2.36
CA GLU A 213 -3.04 -32.77 -3.74
C GLU A 213 -1.85 -31.82 -3.95
N PHE A 214 -1.88 -30.60 -3.41
CA PHE A 214 -0.75 -29.67 -3.50
C PHE A 214 0.50 -30.18 -2.79
N VAL A 215 0.36 -30.79 -1.61
CA VAL A 215 1.50 -31.23 -0.80
C VAL A 215 2.09 -32.55 -1.29
N LYS A 216 1.29 -33.39 -1.98
CA LYS A 216 1.67 -34.73 -2.44
C LYS A 216 2.96 -34.76 -3.29
N ASP A 217 3.22 -33.72 -4.07
CA ASP A 217 4.42 -33.60 -4.91
C ASP A 217 5.25 -32.34 -4.59
N TRP A 218 5.01 -31.71 -3.43
CA TRP A 218 5.68 -30.45 -3.10
C TRP A 218 7.15 -30.67 -2.73
N ILE A 219 8.04 -30.38 -3.69
CA ILE A 219 9.50 -30.58 -3.58
C ILE A 219 10.21 -29.72 -2.52
N GLN A 220 9.50 -28.79 -1.87
CA GLN A 220 10.08 -27.86 -0.89
C GLN A 220 9.81 -28.28 0.56
N VAL A 221 9.11 -29.40 0.79
CA VAL A 221 8.97 -29.97 2.13
C VAL A 221 10.39 -30.33 2.63
N PRO A 222 10.76 -30.02 3.88
CA PRO A 222 12.04 -30.44 4.43
C PRO A 222 12.20 -31.95 4.21
N ASP A 223 13.32 -32.36 3.60
CA ASP A 223 13.67 -33.76 3.41
C ASP A 223 13.60 -34.47 4.76
N GLU A 224 13.03 -35.68 4.81
CA GLU A 224 12.80 -36.44 6.07
C GLU A 224 14.06 -36.64 6.91
N LYS A 225 15.24 -36.46 6.31
CA LYS A 225 16.54 -36.51 6.99
C LYS A 225 16.86 -35.28 7.85
N PHE A 226 16.24 -34.13 7.62
CA PHE A 226 16.49 -32.85 8.30
C PHE A 226 15.29 -32.38 9.13
#